data_AF-A0A090LZU6-F1
#
_entry.id   AF-A0A090LZU6-F1
#
_cell.length_a   1.000
_cell.length_b   1.000
_cell.length_c   1.000
_cell.angle_alpha   90.00
_cell.angle_beta   90.00
_cell.angle_gamma   90.00
#
_symmetry.space_group_name_H-M   'P 1'
#
loop_
_entity.id
_entity.type
_entity.pdbx_description
1 polymer ?
#
loop_
_entity_poly.entity_id
_entity_poly.type
_entity_poly.pdbx_seq_one_letter_code
_entity_poly.pdbx_strand_id
1 'polypeptide(L)'
;MARDGGVTRSDAANDARDESGWILNNRKWRESLQRRVPRGIRWMFGGNESVDAACAEDEYRRRIRALRNELRGERELVLETTRELELVKARAADAKVRSERERAKSVEVVRDLERELENARAEACAAKETVQTSREAQMEELLETTRERLALETTVREAAEKALATVQREFDEMATPAERMKGLLDEAMESMTAMKAEVEELKRQRAEALDEATAMKLAVTQTRKENSISIATLEKKILELERRSENAKEMPSLSTKENQSPRSATIEAVNAFIFEYFASKRCDSVGLDELIGAKPKSMKIEDVLGGLAERCIDRPGRSASHMVVVHQI
;
A
#
# COMPACT_ATOMS: atom_id res chain seq x y z
N MET A 1 -8.52 37.39 -52.11
CA MET A 1 -7.79 37.18 -53.39
C MET A 1 -8.71 37.60 -54.51
N ALA A 2 -8.27 38.60 -55.26
CA ALA A 2 -9.02 39.23 -56.35
C ALA A 2 -9.15 38.32 -57.58
N ARG A 3 -10.23 38.49 -58.33
CA ARG A 3 -10.20 38.58 -59.81
C ARG A 3 -11.55 39.05 -60.34
N ASP A 4 -11.60 40.36 -60.61
CA ASP A 4 -12.56 41.02 -61.48
C ASP A 4 -12.42 40.50 -62.92
N GLY A 5 -13.55 40.18 -63.54
CA GLY A 5 -13.67 39.92 -64.97
C GLY A 5 -14.49 41.02 -65.63
N GLY A 6 -13.83 42.10 -66.03
CA GLY A 6 -14.44 43.19 -66.79
C GLY A 6 -14.75 42.76 -68.23
N VAL A 7 -16.02 42.85 -68.62
CA VAL A 7 -16.46 42.77 -70.02
C VAL A 7 -16.51 44.19 -70.56
N THR A 8 -15.57 44.51 -71.46
CA THR A 8 -15.47 45.81 -72.12
C THR A 8 -16.57 45.97 -73.18
N ARG A 9 -17.31 47.08 -73.08
CA ARG A 9 -18.08 47.72 -74.16
C ARG A 9 -17.10 48.12 -75.28
N SER A 10 -17.13 47.48 -76.45
CA SER A 10 -16.34 47.93 -77.59
C SER A 10 -16.92 47.64 -78.97
N ASP A 11 -18.24 47.41 -79.10
CA ASP A 11 -18.83 47.07 -80.41
C ASP A 11 -19.76 48.15 -80.99
N ALA A 12 -20.05 49.23 -80.27
CA ALA A 12 -20.97 50.27 -80.77
C ALA A 12 -20.29 51.36 -81.63
N ALA A 13 -18.96 51.33 -81.81
CA ALA A 13 -18.21 52.39 -82.51
C ALA A 13 -17.86 52.06 -83.98
N ASN A 14 -18.05 50.81 -84.42
CA ASN A 14 -17.69 50.42 -85.79
C ASN A 14 -18.84 50.55 -86.80
N ASP A 15 -20.10 50.52 -86.36
CA ASP A 15 -21.25 50.56 -87.29
C ASP A 15 -21.50 51.96 -87.90
N ALA A 16 -20.97 53.03 -87.32
CA ALA A 16 -21.13 54.39 -87.84
C ALA A 16 -20.16 54.73 -89.01
N ARG A 17 -19.14 53.91 -89.27
CA ARG A 17 -18.16 54.16 -90.35
C ARG A 17 -18.59 53.67 -91.73
N ASP A 18 -19.54 52.74 -91.81
CA ASP A 18 -19.94 52.15 -93.09
C ASP A 18 -21.04 52.94 -93.82
N GLU A 19 -21.87 53.71 -93.11
CA GLU A 19 -22.89 54.56 -93.75
C GLU A 19 -22.30 55.77 -94.49
N SER A 20 -21.13 56.26 -94.07
CA SER A 20 -20.47 57.43 -94.69
C SER A 20 -19.74 57.09 -96.00
N GLY A 21 -19.35 55.83 -96.21
CA GLY A 21 -18.74 55.35 -97.46
C GLY A 21 -19.73 55.28 -98.63
N TRP A 22 -20.99 54.92 -98.36
CA TRP A 22 -22.05 54.84 -99.38
C TRP A 22 -22.51 56.21 -99.89
N ILE A 23 -22.58 57.21 -99.02
CA ILE A 23 -22.98 58.58 -99.37
C ILE A 23 -21.91 59.25 -100.24
N LEU A 24 -20.62 59.01 -99.98
CA LEU A 24 -19.52 59.57 -100.79
C LEU A 24 -19.44 58.98 -102.21
N ASN A 25 -19.73 57.68 -102.37
CA ASN A 25 -19.73 57.05 -103.70
C ASN A 25 -20.91 57.53 -104.56
N ASN A 26 -22.08 57.76 -103.96
CA ASN A 26 -23.23 58.31 -104.69
C ASN A 26 -23.01 59.76 -105.16
N ARG A 27 -22.25 60.56 -104.39
CA ARG A 27 -21.89 61.94 -104.78
C ARG A 27 -20.94 61.96 -105.98
N LYS A 28 -19.91 61.11 -105.98
CA LYS A 28 -18.98 60.95 -107.11
C LYS A 28 -19.67 60.43 -108.38
N TRP A 29 -20.65 59.54 -108.23
CA TRP A 29 -21.42 59.03 -109.36
C TRP A 29 -22.35 60.09 -109.97
N ARG A 30 -23.02 60.93 -109.15
CA ARG A 30 -23.81 62.08 -109.63
C ARG A 30 -22.95 63.17 -110.28
N GLU A 31 -21.76 63.46 -109.75
CA GLU A 31 -20.81 64.41 -110.35
C GLU A 31 -20.26 63.91 -111.71
N SER A 32 -20.10 62.59 -111.88
CA SER A 32 -19.68 61.97 -113.14
C SER A 32 -20.77 62.05 -114.23
N LEU A 33 -22.05 61.95 -113.84
CA LEU A 33 -23.19 62.13 -114.75
C LEU A 33 -23.40 63.59 -115.18
N GLN A 34 -23.18 64.57 -114.29
CA GLN A 34 -23.27 65.99 -114.64
C GLN A 34 -22.15 66.47 -115.57
N ARG A 35 -20.98 65.80 -115.57
CA ARG A 35 -19.87 66.09 -116.50
C ARG A 35 -20.03 65.47 -117.90
N ARG A 36 -21.03 64.62 -118.12
CA ARG A 36 -21.27 63.90 -119.40
C ARG A 36 -22.48 64.40 -120.20
N VAL A 37 -23.08 65.53 -119.84
CA VAL A 37 -24.10 66.21 -120.65
C VAL A 37 -23.44 67.37 -121.41
N PRO A 38 -23.28 67.31 -122.74
CA PRO A 38 -22.71 68.41 -123.50
C PRO A 38 -23.63 69.64 -123.45
N ARG A 39 -23.15 70.73 -122.85
CA ARG A 39 -23.69 72.08 -123.07
C ARG A 39 -23.16 72.60 -124.40
N GLY A 40 -24.05 72.84 -125.35
CA GLY A 40 -23.79 73.70 -126.51
C GLY A 40 -23.30 72.98 -127.77
N ILE A 41 -24.22 72.74 -128.71
CA ILE A 41 -23.86 72.66 -130.13
C ILE A 41 -24.57 73.82 -130.82
N ARG A 42 -23.73 74.78 -131.23
CA ARG A 42 -24.05 75.97 -132.00
C ARG A 42 -24.21 75.57 -133.46
N TRP A 43 -25.33 75.96 -134.05
CA TRP A 43 -25.72 75.77 -135.44
C TRP A 43 -24.66 76.30 -136.42
N MET A 44 -24.18 75.45 -137.32
CA MET A 44 -23.72 75.82 -138.67
C MET A 44 -23.78 74.58 -139.55
N PHE A 45 -24.73 74.54 -140.49
CA PHE A 45 -24.58 74.18 -141.90
C PHE A 45 -25.98 74.12 -142.53
N GLY A 46 -26.19 74.96 -143.53
CA GLY A 46 -27.36 74.90 -144.41
C GLY A 46 -27.10 73.96 -145.58
N GLY A 47 -28.18 73.38 -146.10
CA GLY A 47 -28.17 72.59 -147.34
C GLY A 47 -28.64 71.15 -147.11
N ASN A 48 -29.92 70.89 -147.41
CA ASN A 48 -30.53 69.61 -147.77
C ASN A 48 -30.00 68.33 -147.12
N GLU A 49 -30.52 67.98 -145.93
CA GLU A 49 -30.53 66.59 -145.42
C GLU A 49 -31.58 66.49 -144.29
N SER A 50 -32.87 66.67 -144.63
CA SER A 50 -33.99 66.47 -143.70
C SER A 50 -34.24 64.98 -143.36
N VAL A 51 -33.41 64.07 -143.87
CA VAL A 51 -33.56 62.62 -143.71
C VAL A 51 -32.58 62.04 -142.66
N ASP A 52 -31.42 62.66 -142.45
CA ASP A 52 -30.40 62.17 -141.49
C ASP A 52 -30.66 62.61 -140.04
N ALA A 53 -31.31 63.75 -139.84
CA ALA A 53 -31.73 64.19 -138.50
C ALA A 53 -32.79 63.24 -137.88
N ALA A 54 -33.69 62.69 -138.70
CA ALA A 54 -34.72 61.74 -138.26
C ALA A 54 -34.12 60.37 -137.88
N CYS A 55 -33.14 59.88 -138.64
CA CYS A 55 -32.41 58.64 -138.30
C CYS A 55 -31.59 58.79 -137.01
N ALA A 56 -30.89 59.92 -136.83
CA ALA A 56 -30.15 60.21 -135.62
C ALA A 56 -31.06 60.34 -134.38
N GLU A 57 -32.23 60.97 -134.53
CA GLU A 57 -33.21 61.09 -133.45
C GLU A 57 -33.79 59.73 -133.03
N ASP A 58 -34.08 58.85 -133.99
CA ASP A 58 -34.56 57.50 -133.72
C ASP A 58 -33.52 56.62 -133.03
N GLU A 59 -32.25 56.74 -133.42
CA GLU A 59 -31.14 56.05 -132.76
C GLU A 59 -30.94 56.54 -131.32
N TYR A 60 -31.05 57.87 -131.10
CA TYR A 60 -31.02 58.47 -129.77
C TYR A 60 -32.18 57.98 -128.89
N ARG A 61 -33.39 57.88 -129.45
CA ARG A 61 -34.58 57.32 -128.75
C ARG A 61 -34.42 55.83 -128.43
N ARG A 62 -33.77 55.04 -129.30
CA ARG A 62 -33.41 53.63 -129.00
C ARG A 62 -32.40 53.54 -127.88
N ARG A 63 -31.35 54.37 -127.90
CA ARG A 63 -30.32 54.42 -126.84
C ARG A 63 -30.92 54.82 -125.49
N ILE A 64 -31.81 55.82 -125.47
CA ILE A 64 -32.52 56.23 -124.25
C ILE A 64 -33.41 55.10 -123.72
N ARG A 65 -34.09 54.36 -124.60
CA ARG A 65 -34.90 53.18 -124.20
C ARG A 65 -34.04 52.06 -123.61
N ALA A 66 -32.91 51.76 -124.24
CA ALA A 66 -31.95 50.77 -123.74
C ALA A 66 -31.42 51.15 -122.34
N LEU A 67 -30.95 52.39 -122.17
CA LEU A 67 -30.49 52.91 -120.89
C LEU A 67 -31.58 52.90 -119.81
N ARG A 68 -32.84 53.20 -120.17
CA ARG A 68 -33.97 53.10 -119.22
C ARG A 68 -34.26 51.65 -118.78
N ASN A 69 -34.08 50.69 -119.68
CA ASN A 69 -34.28 49.28 -119.35
C ASN A 69 -33.14 48.75 -118.47
N GLU A 70 -31.89 49.13 -118.76
CA GLU A 70 -30.72 48.84 -117.90
C GLU A 70 -30.91 49.44 -116.49
N LEU A 71 -31.25 50.74 -116.40
CA LEU A 71 -31.56 51.40 -115.12
C LEU A 71 -32.74 50.77 -114.38
N ARG A 72 -33.71 50.18 -115.09
CA ARG A 72 -34.82 49.45 -114.48
C ARG A 72 -34.34 48.11 -113.91
N GLY A 73 -33.55 47.35 -114.67
CA GLY A 73 -32.96 46.09 -114.19
C GLY A 73 -32.02 46.29 -113.01
N GLU A 74 -31.18 47.34 -113.02
CA GLU A 74 -30.33 47.70 -111.89
C GLU A 74 -31.17 48.09 -110.65
N ARG A 75 -32.26 48.84 -110.83
CA ARG A 75 -33.17 49.17 -109.73
C ARG A 75 -33.85 47.92 -109.15
N GLU A 76 -34.27 46.98 -109.99
CA GLU A 76 -34.87 45.72 -109.55
C GLU A 76 -33.87 44.87 -108.77
N LEU A 77 -32.62 44.77 -109.24
CA LEU A 77 -31.54 44.06 -108.53
C LEU A 77 -31.19 44.72 -107.18
N VAL A 78 -31.16 46.05 -107.12
CA VAL A 78 -30.98 46.78 -105.85
C VAL A 78 -32.15 46.50 -104.90
N LEU A 79 -33.39 46.49 -105.39
CA LEU A 79 -34.56 46.16 -104.56
C LEU A 79 -34.52 44.72 -104.05
N GLU A 80 -34.12 43.76 -104.88
CA GLU A 80 -33.99 42.36 -104.51
C GLU A 80 -32.89 42.16 -103.45
N THR A 81 -31.70 42.72 -103.67
CA THR A 81 -30.60 42.67 -102.69
C THR A 81 -30.94 43.39 -101.37
N THR A 82 -31.69 44.50 -101.41
CA THR A 82 -32.19 45.12 -100.17
C THR A 82 -33.17 44.23 -99.41
N ARG A 83 -34.07 43.52 -100.11
CA ARG A 83 -35.00 42.56 -99.47
C ARG A 83 -34.25 41.39 -98.85
N GLU A 84 -33.23 40.86 -99.53
CA GLU A 84 -32.39 39.79 -98.99
C GLU A 84 -31.62 40.26 -97.75
N LEU A 85 -31.06 41.48 -97.76
CA LEU A 85 -30.41 42.09 -96.61
C LEU A 85 -31.36 42.27 -95.43
N GLU A 86 -32.59 42.73 -95.66
CA GLU A 86 -33.63 42.84 -94.62
C GLU A 86 -33.96 41.47 -94.02
N LEU A 87 -34.04 40.43 -94.85
CA LEU A 87 -34.34 39.08 -94.41
C LEU A 87 -33.18 38.46 -93.60
N VAL A 88 -31.93 38.74 -93.97
CA VAL A 88 -30.75 38.36 -93.18
C VAL A 88 -30.71 39.11 -91.84
N LYS A 89 -31.01 40.41 -91.83
CA LYS A 89 -31.10 41.20 -90.58
C LYS A 89 -32.18 40.65 -89.65
N ALA A 90 -33.35 40.29 -90.18
CA ALA A 90 -34.42 39.67 -89.41
C ALA A 90 -33.99 38.32 -88.80
N ARG A 91 -33.35 37.45 -89.60
CA ARG A 91 -32.82 36.16 -89.11
C ARG A 91 -31.74 36.33 -88.04
N ALA A 92 -30.86 37.32 -88.18
CA ALA A 92 -29.82 37.63 -87.19
C ALA A 92 -30.44 38.14 -85.87
N ALA A 93 -31.48 38.99 -85.94
CA ALA A 93 -32.21 39.44 -84.77
C ALA A 93 -32.90 38.27 -84.04
N ASP A 94 -33.57 37.38 -84.78
CA ASP A 94 -34.20 36.18 -84.20
C ASP A 94 -33.20 35.22 -83.56
N ALA A 95 -32.01 35.06 -84.15
CA ALA A 95 -30.92 34.26 -83.58
C ALA A 95 -30.39 34.88 -82.28
N LYS A 96 -30.24 36.21 -82.24
CA LYS A 96 -29.82 36.94 -81.04
C LYS A 96 -30.81 36.75 -79.90
N VAL A 97 -32.11 36.94 -80.17
CA VAL A 97 -33.19 36.76 -79.18
C VAL A 97 -33.22 35.31 -78.66
N ARG A 98 -33.02 34.31 -79.52
CA ARG A 98 -32.92 32.91 -79.09
C ARG A 98 -31.73 32.69 -78.16
N SER A 99 -30.55 33.21 -78.51
CA SER A 99 -29.35 33.09 -77.66
C SER A 99 -29.51 33.78 -76.30
N GLU A 100 -30.18 34.93 -76.26
CA GLU A 100 -30.46 35.66 -75.02
C GLU A 100 -31.45 34.91 -74.13
N ARG A 101 -32.47 34.27 -74.73
CA ARG A 101 -33.40 33.39 -74.00
C ARG A 101 -32.71 32.15 -73.43
N GLU A 102 -31.79 31.53 -74.18
CA GLU A 102 -31.02 30.38 -73.69
C GLU A 102 -30.06 30.77 -72.56
N ARG A 103 -29.41 31.95 -72.67
CA ARG A 103 -28.61 32.52 -71.57
C ARG A 103 -29.46 32.80 -70.34
N ALA A 104 -30.66 33.36 -70.50
CA ALA A 104 -31.57 33.62 -69.39
C ALA A 104 -31.98 32.33 -68.67
N LYS A 105 -32.35 31.28 -69.42
CA LYS A 105 -32.64 29.95 -68.86
C LYS A 105 -31.44 29.35 -68.13
N SER A 106 -30.24 29.49 -68.69
CA SER A 106 -29.01 28.98 -68.07
C SER A 106 -28.71 29.71 -66.75
N VAL A 107 -28.94 31.02 -66.69
CA VAL A 107 -28.79 31.82 -65.45
C VAL A 107 -29.80 31.39 -64.38
N GLU A 108 -31.03 31.08 -64.78
CA GLU A 108 -32.06 30.58 -63.86
C GLU A 108 -31.67 29.22 -63.26
N VAL A 109 -31.20 28.28 -64.09
CA VAL A 109 -30.71 26.97 -63.63
C VAL A 109 -29.53 27.12 -62.66
N VAL A 110 -28.58 28.02 -62.94
CA VAL A 110 -27.45 28.27 -62.02
C VAL A 110 -27.94 28.79 -60.68
N ARG A 111 -28.91 29.71 -60.66
CA ARG A 111 -29.49 30.22 -59.41
C ARG A 111 -30.23 29.16 -58.61
N ASP A 112 -30.92 28.24 -59.29
CA ASP A 112 -31.60 27.12 -58.62
C ASP A 112 -30.57 26.18 -57.99
N LEU A 113 -29.50 25.83 -58.72
CA LEU A 113 -28.40 25.01 -58.19
C LEU A 113 -27.66 25.69 -57.03
N GLU A 114 -27.45 27.01 -57.08
CA GLU A 114 -26.87 27.77 -55.97
C GLU A 114 -27.75 27.70 -54.72
N ARG A 115 -29.08 27.83 -54.86
CA ARG A 115 -30.04 27.69 -53.76
C ARG A 115 -30.05 26.27 -53.19
N GLU A 116 -30.03 25.24 -54.02
CA GLU A 116 -29.95 23.85 -53.57
C GLU A 116 -28.65 23.57 -52.80
N LEU A 117 -27.53 24.12 -53.28
CA LEU A 117 -26.23 23.97 -52.64
C LEU A 117 -26.17 24.71 -51.29
N GLU A 118 -26.82 25.87 -51.18
CA GLU A 118 -26.95 26.59 -49.91
C GLU A 118 -27.82 25.83 -48.90
N ASN A 119 -28.96 25.27 -49.35
CA ASN A 119 -29.80 24.41 -48.52
C ASN A 119 -29.04 23.17 -48.03
N ALA A 120 -28.31 22.48 -48.91
CA ALA A 120 -27.51 21.31 -48.55
C ALA A 120 -26.40 21.66 -47.55
N ARG A 121 -25.80 22.85 -47.65
CA ARG A 121 -24.83 23.34 -46.65
C ARG A 121 -25.48 23.61 -45.30
N ALA A 122 -26.67 24.21 -45.29
CA ALA A 122 -27.41 24.45 -44.06
C ALA A 122 -27.78 23.14 -43.35
N GLU A 123 -28.28 22.15 -44.10
CA GLU A 123 -28.58 20.81 -43.59
C GLU A 123 -27.33 20.10 -43.04
N ALA A 124 -26.20 20.18 -43.75
CA ALA A 124 -24.94 19.60 -43.30
C ALA A 124 -24.42 20.26 -42.01
N CYS A 125 -24.56 21.58 -41.87
CA CYS A 125 -24.22 22.30 -40.64
C CYS A 125 -25.12 21.88 -39.47
N ALA A 126 -26.43 21.82 -39.68
CA ALA A 126 -27.37 21.37 -38.66
C ALA A 126 -27.09 19.92 -38.22
N ALA A 127 -26.85 19.01 -39.18
CA ALA A 127 -26.48 17.63 -38.89
C ALA A 127 -25.17 17.55 -38.09
N LYS A 128 -24.15 18.34 -38.46
CA LYS A 128 -22.88 18.39 -37.72
C LYS A 128 -23.08 18.86 -36.28
N GLU A 129 -23.89 19.89 -36.06
CA GLU A 129 -24.19 20.40 -34.72
C GLU A 129 -24.94 19.37 -33.86
N THR A 130 -25.91 18.65 -34.44
CA THR A 130 -26.61 17.57 -33.72
C THR A 130 -25.69 16.41 -33.33
N VAL A 131 -24.76 16.02 -34.21
CA VAL A 131 -23.77 14.97 -33.91
C VAL A 131 -22.80 15.45 -32.83
N GLN A 132 -22.39 16.73 -32.88
CA GLN A 132 -21.47 17.29 -31.91
C GLN A 132 -22.11 17.38 -30.51
N THR A 133 -23.33 17.90 -30.41
CA THR A 133 -24.07 17.97 -29.14
C THR A 133 -24.37 16.59 -28.57
N SER A 134 -24.75 15.61 -29.41
CA SER A 134 -24.92 14.22 -28.98
C SER A 134 -23.62 13.61 -28.46
N ARG A 135 -22.49 13.87 -29.11
CA ARG A 135 -21.17 13.38 -28.67
C ARG A 135 -20.72 14.02 -27.36
N GLU A 136 -20.97 15.32 -27.19
CA GLU A 136 -20.66 16.04 -25.96
C GLU A 136 -21.48 15.49 -24.78
N ALA A 137 -22.79 15.26 -24.98
CA ALA A 137 -23.64 14.63 -23.98
C ALA A 137 -23.18 13.20 -23.60
N GLN A 138 -22.81 12.38 -24.58
CA GLN A 138 -22.27 11.04 -24.33
C GLN A 138 -20.94 11.08 -23.56
N MET A 139 -20.06 12.03 -23.84
CA MET A 139 -18.83 12.19 -23.07
C MET A 139 -19.10 12.63 -21.63
N GLU A 140 -20.07 13.53 -21.42
CA GLU A 140 -20.41 14.00 -20.08
C GLU A 140 -20.98 12.87 -19.22
N GLU A 141 -21.85 12.04 -19.77
CA GLU A 141 -22.37 10.82 -19.11
C GLU A 141 -21.24 9.82 -18.77
N LEU A 142 -20.30 9.60 -19.69
CA LEU A 142 -19.12 8.76 -19.43
C LEU A 142 -18.21 9.35 -18.34
N LEU A 143 -18.05 10.67 -18.29
CA LEU A 143 -17.26 11.33 -17.25
C LEU A 143 -17.96 11.25 -15.89
N GLU A 144 -19.28 11.33 -15.83
CA GLU A 144 -20.04 11.21 -14.59
C GLU A 144 -19.99 9.78 -14.04
N THR A 145 -20.26 8.78 -14.88
CA THR A 145 -20.15 7.36 -14.50
C THR A 145 -18.74 6.97 -14.05
N THR A 146 -17.69 7.49 -14.69
CA THR A 146 -16.31 7.26 -14.27
C THR A 146 -15.97 7.95 -12.94
N ARG A 147 -16.50 9.15 -12.68
CA ARG A 147 -16.36 9.81 -11.37
C ARG A 147 -17.07 9.05 -10.26
N GLU A 148 -18.29 8.56 -10.50
CA GLU A 148 -19.03 7.72 -9.55
C GLU A 148 -18.27 6.43 -9.24
N ARG A 149 -17.70 5.78 -10.26
CA ARG A 149 -16.90 4.57 -10.07
C ARG A 149 -15.63 4.81 -9.27
N LEU A 150 -14.93 5.93 -9.52
CA LEU A 150 -13.77 6.34 -8.73
C LEU A 150 -14.15 6.63 -7.27
N ALA A 151 -15.27 7.31 -7.04
CA ALA A 151 -15.77 7.56 -5.68
C ALA A 151 -16.04 6.23 -4.96
N LEU A 152 -16.73 5.29 -5.60
CA LEU A 152 -16.95 3.96 -5.03
C LEU A 152 -15.63 3.24 -4.73
N GLU A 153 -14.67 3.26 -5.65
CA GLU A 153 -13.36 2.64 -5.45
C GLU A 153 -12.61 3.22 -4.24
N THR A 154 -12.65 4.56 -4.06
CA THR A 154 -12.07 5.20 -2.87
C THR A 154 -12.74 4.76 -1.58
N THR A 155 -14.08 4.68 -1.54
CA THR A 155 -14.80 4.22 -0.34
C THR A 155 -14.53 2.75 -0.02
N VAL A 156 -14.44 1.88 -1.03
CA VAL A 156 -14.07 0.47 -0.86
C VAL A 156 -12.65 0.34 -0.35
N ARG A 157 -11.73 1.16 -0.86
CA ARG A 157 -10.34 1.19 -0.38
C ARG A 157 -10.25 1.62 1.07
N GLU A 158 -10.93 2.69 1.47
CA GLU A 158 -10.97 3.14 2.86
C GLU A 158 -11.58 2.09 3.80
N ALA A 159 -12.64 1.40 3.36
CA ALA A 159 -13.24 0.30 4.11
C ALA A 159 -12.27 -0.88 4.27
N ALA A 160 -11.55 -1.24 3.20
CA ALA A 160 -10.54 -2.30 3.23
C ALA A 160 -9.36 -1.94 4.16
N GLU A 161 -8.89 -0.69 4.14
CA GLU A 161 -7.82 -0.22 5.03
C GLU A 161 -8.27 -0.24 6.51
N LYS A 162 -9.51 0.17 6.81
CA LYS A 162 -10.08 0.05 8.16
C LYS A 162 -10.24 -1.40 8.62
N ALA A 163 -10.66 -2.29 7.74
CA ALA A 163 -10.76 -3.72 8.04
C ALA A 163 -9.37 -4.32 8.32
N LEU A 164 -8.37 -4.00 7.48
CA LEU A 164 -6.99 -4.44 7.67
C LEU A 164 -6.43 -3.96 9.02
N ALA A 165 -6.61 -2.67 9.35
CA ALA A 165 -6.17 -2.12 10.63
C ALA A 165 -6.84 -2.78 11.84
N THR A 166 -8.07 -3.25 11.68
CA THR A 166 -8.80 -3.98 12.73
C THR A 166 -8.23 -5.38 12.92
N VAL A 167 -8.04 -6.12 11.83
CA VAL A 167 -7.41 -7.46 11.86
C VAL A 167 -5.99 -7.40 12.41
N GLN A 168 -5.21 -6.39 12.02
CA GLN A 168 -3.85 -6.19 12.53
C GLN A 168 -3.85 -5.99 14.05
N ARG A 169 -4.77 -5.16 14.57
CA ARG A 169 -4.93 -4.93 16.01
C ARG A 169 -5.33 -6.21 16.75
N GLU A 170 -6.30 -6.95 16.24
CA GLU A 170 -6.71 -8.24 16.83
C GLU A 170 -5.55 -9.24 16.85
N PHE A 171 -4.70 -9.24 15.82
CA PHE A 171 -3.51 -10.09 15.78
C PHE A 171 -2.47 -9.67 16.84
N ASP A 172 -2.19 -8.37 16.98
CA ASP A 172 -1.25 -7.84 17.98
C ASP A 172 -1.75 -8.08 19.42
N GLU A 173 -3.07 -7.98 19.64
CA GLU A 173 -3.73 -8.32 20.90
C GLU A 173 -3.63 -9.82 21.24
N MET A 174 -3.52 -10.70 20.24
CA MET A 174 -3.34 -12.14 20.43
C MET A 174 -1.86 -12.55 20.58
N ALA A 175 -0.93 -11.77 20.03
CA ALA A 175 0.51 -11.99 20.20
C ALA A 175 0.96 -11.81 21.66
N THR A 176 0.43 -10.79 22.36
CA THR A 176 0.83 -10.48 23.74
C THR A 176 0.44 -11.55 24.78
N PRO A 177 -0.72 -12.21 24.73
CA PRO A 177 -1.01 -13.40 25.55
C PRO A 177 -0.10 -14.59 25.23
N ALA A 178 0.22 -14.82 23.95
CA ALA A 178 1.08 -15.94 23.54
C ALA A 178 2.52 -15.75 24.06
N GLU A 179 3.05 -14.54 23.99
CA GLU A 179 4.36 -14.19 24.57
C GLU A 179 4.36 -14.32 26.10
N ARG A 180 3.28 -13.91 26.78
CA ARG A 180 3.11 -14.10 28.23
C ARG A 180 3.07 -15.57 28.63
N MET A 181 2.34 -16.41 27.89
CA MET A 181 2.32 -17.86 28.14
C MET A 181 3.69 -18.49 27.93
N LYS A 182 4.44 -18.06 26.92
CA LYS A 182 5.81 -18.52 26.70
C LYS A 182 6.72 -18.17 27.89
N GLY A 183 6.68 -16.92 28.37
CA GLY A 183 7.44 -16.50 29.55
C GLY A 183 7.12 -17.33 30.80
N LEU A 184 5.83 -17.57 31.08
CA LEU A 184 5.41 -18.43 32.20
C LEU A 184 5.88 -19.88 32.05
N LEU A 185 5.95 -20.40 30.82
CA LEU A 185 6.44 -21.75 30.56
C LEU A 185 7.95 -21.84 30.80
N ASP A 186 8.70 -20.83 30.38
CA ASP A 186 10.15 -20.73 30.60
C ASP A 186 10.46 -20.63 32.10
N GLU A 187 9.74 -19.79 32.85
CA GLU A 187 9.85 -19.69 34.32
C GLU A 187 9.51 -21.02 35.02
N ALA A 188 8.46 -21.72 34.57
CA ALA A 188 8.09 -23.02 35.12
C ALA A 188 9.14 -24.10 34.82
N MET A 189 9.76 -24.06 33.64
CA MET A 189 10.87 -24.97 33.30
C MET A 189 12.10 -24.69 34.16
N GLU A 190 12.48 -23.42 34.37
CA GLU A 190 13.58 -23.04 35.25
C GLU A 190 13.32 -23.43 36.72
N SER A 191 12.09 -23.25 37.20
CA SER A 191 11.69 -23.71 38.54
C SER A 191 11.78 -25.24 38.67
N MET A 192 11.34 -25.99 37.65
CA MET A 192 11.47 -27.44 37.64
C MET A 192 12.92 -27.93 37.57
N THR A 193 13.80 -27.25 36.83
CA THR A 193 15.22 -27.64 36.79
C THR A 193 15.90 -27.36 38.12
N ALA A 194 15.59 -26.24 38.78
CA ALA A 194 16.06 -25.94 40.14
C ALA A 194 15.57 -27.00 41.14
N MET A 195 14.27 -27.33 41.12
CA MET A 195 13.70 -28.35 42.01
C MET A 195 14.30 -29.74 41.76
N LYS A 196 14.59 -30.11 40.51
CA LYS A 196 15.31 -31.35 40.19
C LYS A 196 16.72 -31.36 40.79
N ALA A 197 17.45 -30.24 40.72
CA ALA A 197 18.78 -30.13 41.33
C ALA A 197 18.73 -30.29 42.85
N GLU A 198 17.75 -29.66 43.52
CA GLU A 198 17.53 -29.83 44.96
C GLU A 198 17.20 -31.28 45.33
N VAL A 199 16.36 -31.95 44.54
CA VAL A 199 16.03 -33.36 44.77
C VAL A 199 17.24 -34.27 44.62
N GLU A 200 18.11 -34.04 43.62
CA GLU A 200 19.35 -34.81 43.47
C GLU A 200 20.33 -34.56 44.62
N GLU A 201 20.43 -33.33 45.14
CA GLU A 201 21.23 -33.02 46.32
C GLU A 201 20.68 -33.69 47.58
N LEU A 202 19.35 -33.70 47.78
CA LEU A 202 18.71 -34.44 48.87
C LEU A 202 18.93 -35.96 48.76
N LYS A 203 18.93 -36.52 47.54
CA LYS A 203 19.29 -37.94 47.34
C LYS A 203 20.75 -38.21 47.72
N ARG A 204 21.68 -37.31 47.38
CA ARG A 204 23.09 -37.41 47.77
C ARG A 204 23.24 -37.41 49.28
N GLN A 205 22.64 -36.44 49.97
CA GLN A 205 22.65 -36.35 51.44
C GLN A 205 22.04 -37.59 52.10
N ARG A 206 20.95 -38.13 51.54
CA ARG A 206 20.34 -39.36 52.05
C ARG A 206 21.25 -40.59 51.88
N ALA A 207 21.99 -40.67 50.78
CA ALA A 207 22.95 -41.76 50.57
C ALA A 207 24.09 -41.70 51.59
N GLU A 208 24.66 -40.50 51.82
CA GLU A 208 25.71 -40.28 52.82
C GLU A 208 25.23 -40.63 54.24
N ALA A 209 24.05 -40.15 54.62
CA ALA A 209 23.46 -40.48 55.93
C ALA A 209 23.20 -41.99 56.10
N LEU A 210 22.86 -42.69 55.02
CA LEU A 210 22.66 -44.14 55.05
C LEU A 210 23.99 -44.88 55.20
N ASP A 211 25.04 -44.44 54.50
CA ASP A 211 26.39 -44.99 54.65
C ASP A 211 26.92 -44.77 56.07
N GLU A 212 26.78 -43.58 56.64
CA GLU A 212 27.13 -43.28 58.03
C GLU A 212 26.35 -44.15 59.02
N ALA A 213 25.04 -44.32 58.82
CA ALA A 213 24.22 -45.17 59.66
C ALA A 213 24.65 -46.65 59.59
N THR A 214 25.04 -47.14 58.40
CA THR A 214 25.56 -48.51 58.25
C THR A 214 26.93 -48.68 58.93
N ALA A 215 27.82 -47.69 58.82
CA ALA A 215 29.11 -47.68 59.48
C ALA A 215 28.96 -47.67 61.02
N MET A 216 28.06 -46.83 61.56
CA MET A 216 27.74 -46.80 62.99
C MET A 216 27.19 -48.16 63.46
N LYS A 217 26.28 -48.77 62.68
CA LYS A 217 25.74 -50.09 63.02
C LYS A 217 26.83 -51.16 63.08
N LEU A 218 27.77 -51.16 62.13
CA LEU A 218 28.92 -52.05 62.13
C LEU A 218 29.80 -51.82 63.36
N ALA A 219 30.14 -50.58 63.69
CA ALA A 219 30.92 -50.23 64.88
C ALA A 219 30.26 -50.73 66.16
N VAL A 220 28.96 -50.50 66.35
CA VAL A 220 28.21 -50.99 67.53
C VAL A 220 28.24 -52.52 67.61
N THR A 221 28.08 -53.23 66.48
CA THR A 221 28.16 -54.70 66.49
C THR A 221 29.56 -55.21 66.84
N GLN A 222 30.61 -54.48 66.43
CA GLN A 222 31.98 -54.83 66.74
C GLN A 222 32.29 -54.59 68.22
N THR A 223 31.93 -53.44 68.78
CA THR A 223 32.06 -53.15 70.22
C THR A 223 31.30 -54.18 71.06
N ARG A 224 30.10 -54.60 70.62
CA ARG A 224 29.35 -55.66 71.31
C ARG A 224 30.08 -57.00 71.34
N LYS A 225 30.76 -57.37 70.24
CA LYS A 225 31.60 -58.59 70.19
C LYS A 225 32.81 -58.46 71.11
N GLU A 226 33.52 -57.33 71.09
CA GLU A 226 34.67 -57.06 71.96
C GLU A 226 34.29 -57.10 73.44
N ASN A 227 33.13 -56.52 73.81
CA ASN A 227 32.59 -56.59 75.16
C ASN A 227 32.24 -58.03 75.56
N SER A 228 31.61 -58.81 74.67
CA SER A 228 31.31 -60.23 74.94
C SER A 228 32.57 -61.05 75.22
N ILE A 229 33.65 -60.81 74.49
CA ILE A 229 34.95 -61.46 74.71
C ILE A 229 35.53 -61.03 76.07
N SER A 230 35.45 -59.75 76.39
CA SER A 230 35.93 -59.20 77.66
C SER A 230 35.16 -59.78 78.85
N ILE A 231 33.83 -59.88 78.75
CA ILE A 231 32.96 -60.51 79.76
C ILE A 231 33.34 -61.98 79.96
N ALA A 232 33.44 -62.77 78.88
CA ALA A 232 33.84 -64.18 78.99
C ALA A 232 35.23 -64.36 79.63
N THR A 233 36.16 -63.43 79.37
CA THR A 233 37.48 -63.42 79.98
C THR A 233 37.42 -63.10 81.48
N LEU A 234 36.58 -62.14 81.87
CA LEU A 234 36.34 -61.80 83.28
C LEU A 234 35.65 -62.95 84.03
N GLU A 235 34.64 -63.59 83.45
CA GLU A 235 33.97 -64.76 84.02
C GLU A 235 34.96 -65.91 84.27
N LYS A 236 35.87 -66.17 83.31
CA LYS A 236 36.93 -67.17 83.49
C LYS A 236 37.86 -66.82 84.66
N LYS A 237 38.24 -65.54 84.82
CA LYS A 237 39.05 -65.08 85.95
C LYS A 237 38.31 -65.19 87.28
N ILE A 238 37.00 -64.89 87.30
CA ILE A 238 36.16 -65.05 88.50
C ILE A 238 36.14 -66.52 88.92
N LEU A 239 35.85 -67.43 87.99
CA LEU A 239 35.89 -68.87 88.24
C LEU A 239 37.25 -69.35 88.77
N GLU A 240 38.36 -68.80 88.25
CA GLU A 240 39.70 -69.12 88.73
C GLU A 240 39.96 -68.60 90.16
N LEU A 241 39.48 -67.39 90.48
CA LEU A 241 39.55 -66.81 91.82
C LEU A 241 38.67 -67.56 92.82
N GLU A 242 37.47 -67.97 92.43
CA GLU A 242 36.58 -68.80 93.25
C GLU A 242 37.24 -70.13 93.59
N ARG A 243 37.85 -70.80 92.60
CA ARG A 243 38.64 -72.03 92.82
C ARG A 243 39.81 -71.83 93.77
N ARG A 244 40.55 -70.72 93.65
CA ARG A 244 41.62 -70.37 94.60
C ARG A 244 41.08 -70.11 96.01
N SER A 245 39.89 -69.53 96.13
CA SER A 245 39.23 -69.32 97.43
C SER A 245 38.75 -70.62 98.07
N GLU A 246 38.27 -71.59 97.28
CA GLU A 246 37.90 -72.93 97.76
C GLU A 246 39.13 -73.71 98.22
N ASN A 247 40.23 -73.65 97.47
CA ASN A 247 41.52 -74.22 97.90
C ASN A 247 42.07 -73.55 99.18
N ALA A 248 41.72 -72.29 99.45
CA ALA A 248 42.11 -71.59 100.68
C ALA A 248 41.24 -71.97 101.90
N LYS A 249 40.10 -72.66 101.72
CA LYS A 249 39.20 -73.09 102.81
C LYS A 249 39.59 -74.44 103.45
N GLU A 250 40.57 -75.17 102.91
CA GLU A 250 41.01 -76.49 103.42
C GLU A 250 42.18 -76.47 104.42
N MET A 251 42.53 -75.32 105.01
CA MET A 251 43.56 -75.19 106.06
C MET A 251 42.94 -74.85 107.44
N PRO A 252 43.28 -75.54 108.55
CA PRO A 252 42.70 -75.24 109.86
C PRO A 252 43.30 -74.00 110.52
N SER A 253 42.40 -73.03 110.75
CA SER A 253 42.31 -72.03 111.82
C SER A 253 43.60 -71.44 112.45
N LEU A 254 43.75 -70.12 112.34
CA LEU A 254 44.32 -69.27 113.39
C LEU A 254 43.65 -67.87 113.42
N SER A 255 42.89 -67.64 114.51
CA SER A 255 42.88 -66.43 115.35
C SER A 255 42.68 -65.04 114.72
N THR A 256 41.47 -64.51 114.98
CA THR A 256 41.11 -63.12 115.37
C THR A 256 42.12 -61.97 115.18
N LYS A 257 41.71 -60.96 114.42
CA LYS A 257 41.54 -59.57 114.92
C LYS A 257 40.66 -58.78 113.96
N GLU A 258 39.46 -58.46 114.43
CA GLU A 258 38.64 -57.37 113.91
C GLU A 258 39.48 -56.09 113.91
N ASN A 259 39.78 -55.56 112.72
CA ASN A 259 40.15 -54.16 112.59
C ASN A 259 38.91 -53.41 112.16
N GLN A 260 38.33 -52.76 113.16
CA GLN A 260 37.28 -51.76 113.02
C GLN A 260 37.71 -50.72 111.98
N SER A 261 36.92 -50.63 110.92
CA SER A 261 36.96 -49.55 109.95
C SER A 261 36.81 -48.20 110.67
N PRO A 262 37.54 -47.14 110.28
CA PRO A 262 37.31 -45.81 110.83
C PRO A 262 35.92 -45.36 110.40
N ARG A 263 35.03 -45.11 111.38
CA ARG A 263 33.66 -44.60 111.20
C ARG A 263 33.59 -43.58 110.06
N SER A 264 33.08 -44.00 108.90
CA SER A 264 32.67 -43.09 107.82
C SER A 264 31.52 -42.23 108.34
N ALA A 265 31.51 -40.94 108.00
CA ALA A 265 30.37 -40.10 108.34
C ALA A 265 29.09 -40.70 107.72
N THR A 266 27.97 -40.68 108.45
CA THR A 266 26.70 -41.14 107.88
C THR A 266 26.31 -40.23 106.70
N ILE A 267 25.72 -40.81 105.66
CA ILE A 267 25.26 -40.08 104.46
C ILE A 267 24.39 -38.86 104.83
N GLU A 268 23.58 -38.99 105.88
CA GLU A 268 22.75 -37.91 106.42
C GLU A 268 23.57 -36.74 106.95
N ALA A 269 24.67 -37.00 107.65
CA ALA A 269 25.57 -35.96 108.16
C ALA A 269 26.28 -35.23 107.02
N VAL A 270 26.72 -35.97 105.99
CA VAL A 270 27.34 -35.39 104.78
C VAL A 270 26.36 -34.50 104.04
N ASN A 271 25.13 -34.97 103.86
CA ASN A 271 24.07 -34.21 103.18
C ASN A 271 23.69 -32.94 103.96
N ALA A 272 23.62 -33.01 105.30
CA ALA A 272 23.35 -31.86 106.13
C ALA A 272 24.45 -30.79 105.97
N PHE A 273 25.72 -31.20 105.98
CA PHE A 273 26.84 -30.30 105.76
C PHE A 273 26.77 -29.62 104.38
N ILE A 274 26.54 -30.36 103.30
CA ILE A 274 26.48 -29.79 101.94
C ILE A 274 25.38 -28.72 101.87
N PHE A 275 24.18 -29.01 102.38
CA PHE A 275 23.09 -28.03 102.35
C PHE A 275 23.34 -26.82 103.25
N GLU A 276 23.84 -27.03 104.46
CA GLU A 276 24.15 -25.94 105.38
C GLU A 276 25.23 -25.03 104.79
N TYR A 277 26.21 -25.61 104.09
CA TYR A 277 27.23 -24.86 103.39
C TYR A 277 26.62 -23.93 102.32
N PHE A 278 25.80 -24.46 101.41
CA PHE A 278 25.14 -23.66 100.38
C PHE A 278 24.15 -22.63 100.94
N ALA A 279 23.40 -23.00 101.98
CA ALA A 279 22.49 -22.08 102.67
C ALA A 279 23.24 -20.94 103.36
N SER A 280 24.40 -21.23 103.98
CA SER A 280 25.23 -20.22 104.65
C SER A 280 25.89 -19.24 103.67
N LYS A 281 26.29 -19.72 102.49
CA LYS A 281 26.93 -18.91 101.45
C LYS A 281 25.95 -18.13 100.59
N ARG A 282 24.66 -18.46 100.64
CA ARG A 282 23.60 -17.86 99.79
C ARG A 282 23.97 -17.87 98.31
N CYS A 283 24.53 -18.98 97.85
CA CYS A 283 24.93 -19.16 96.46
C CYS A 283 24.42 -20.51 95.96
N ASP A 284 24.12 -20.58 94.66
CA ASP A 284 23.64 -21.82 94.03
C ASP A 284 24.77 -22.54 93.29
N SER A 285 26.00 -22.01 93.32
CA SER A 285 27.18 -22.62 92.70
C SER A 285 28.46 -22.42 93.50
N VAL A 286 29.27 -23.48 93.63
CA VAL A 286 30.54 -23.51 94.39
C VAL A 286 31.55 -24.40 93.66
N GLY A 287 32.84 -24.07 93.75
CA GLY A 287 33.92 -24.92 93.25
C GLY A 287 34.17 -26.14 94.16
N LEU A 288 34.43 -27.31 93.59
CA LEU A 288 34.63 -28.56 94.35
C LEU A 288 35.72 -28.41 95.42
N ASP A 289 36.82 -27.73 95.09
CA ASP A 289 37.93 -27.48 96.02
C ASP A 289 37.52 -26.60 97.22
N GLU A 290 36.64 -25.62 97.00
CA GLU A 290 36.13 -24.75 98.08
C GLU A 290 35.23 -25.56 99.03
N LEU A 291 34.38 -26.42 98.48
CA LEU A 291 33.50 -27.28 99.25
C LEU A 291 34.28 -28.34 100.05
N ILE A 292 35.30 -28.95 99.43
CA ILE A 292 36.20 -29.90 100.11
C ILE A 292 37.03 -29.17 101.18
N GLY A 293 37.50 -27.95 100.91
CA GLY A 293 38.26 -27.15 101.86
C GLY A 293 37.46 -26.72 103.09
N ALA A 294 36.15 -26.52 102.95
CA ALA A 294 35.25 -26.15 104.03
C ALA A 294 34.73 -27.32 104.87
N LYS A 295 35.03 -28.57 104.49
CA LYS A 295 34.50 -29.75 105.20
C LYS A 295 35.01 -29.84 106.64
N PRO A 296 34.19 -30.33 107.60
CA PRO A 296 34.65 -30.63 108.95
C PRO A 296 35.82 -31.62 108.95
N LYS A 297 36.78 -31.47 109.87
CA LYS A 297 37.90 -32.42 110.03
C LYS A 297 37.44 -33.86 110.30
N SER A 298 36.21 -34.04 110.79
CA SER A 298 35.58 -35.33 111.06
C SER A 298 35.04 -36.05 109.82
N MET A 299 34.90 -35.37 108.67
CA MET A 299 34.46 -35.99 107.40
C MET A 299 35.64 -36.25 106.47
N LYS A 300 35.64 -37.39 105.76
CA LYS A 300 36.62 -37.65 104.71
C LYS A 300 36.21 -37.00 103.39
N ILE A 301 37.16 -36.83 102.47
CA ILE A 301 36.86 -36.24 101.15
C ILE A 301 35.96 -37.20 100.36
N GLU A 302 36.23 -38.50 100.46
CA GLU A 302 35.48 -39.56 99.81
C GLU A 302 34.01 -39.58 100.26
N ASP A 303 33.74 -39.27 101.54
CA ASP A 303 32.39 -39.18 102.08
C ASP A 303 31.60 -38.04 101.40
N VAL A 304 32.23 -36.87 101.19
CA VAL A 304 31.64 -35.71 100.51
C VAL A 304 31.38 -35.99 99.03
N LEU A 305 32.35 -36.59 98.34
CA LEU A 305 32.21 -36.98 96.93
C LEU A 305 31.11 -38.06 96.75
N GLY A 306 31.04 -39.02 97.67
CA GLY A 306 29.97 -40.02 97.70
C GLY A 306 28.59 -39.40 97.88
N GLY A 307 28.46 -38.42 98.78
CA GLY A 307 27.20 -37.69 99.00
C GLY A 307 26.75 -36.86 97.78
N LEU A 308 27.69 -36.27 97.04
CA LEU A 308 27.39 -35.59 95.77
C LEU A 308 26.95 -36.60 94.70
N ALA A 309 27.67 -37.70 94.53
CA ALA A 309 27.36 -38.72 93.52
C ALA A 309 25.98 -39.38 93.73
N GLU A 310 25.57 -39.64 94.98
CA GLU A 310 24.24 -40.19 95.28
C GLU A 310 23.11 -39.25 94.82
N ARG A 311 23.37 -37.94 94.75
CA ARG A 311 22.40 -36.92 94.36
C ARG A 311 22.46 -36.51 92.89
N CYS A 312 23.55 -36.83 92.18
CA CYS A 312 23.62 -36.69 90.72
C CYS A 312 22.72 -37.70 89.99
N ILE A 313 22.14 -38.68 90.68
CA ILE A 313 21.22 -39.65 90.11
C ILE A 313 19.79 -39.09 90.18
N ASP A 314 19.27 -38.73 89.00
CA ASP A 314 17.87 -38.36 88.79
C ASP A 314 16.96 -39.51 89.27
N ARG A 315 16.28 -39.34 90.40
CA ARG A 315 15.29 -40.32 90.88
C ARG A 315 13.92 -39.99 90.27
N PRO A 316 13.35 -40.87 89.42
CA PRO A 316 12.06 -40.60 88.80
C PRO A 316 10.97 -40.41 89.87
N GLY A 317 10.19 -39.33 89.75
CA GLY A 317 9.05 -39.04 90.64
C GLY A 317 9.31 -38.07 91.80
N ARG A 318 10.48 -37.42 91.89
CA ARG A 318 10.71 -36.28 92.79
C ARG A 318 11.06 -35.03 92.00
N SER A 319 10.21 -34.01 92.04
CA SER A 319 10.52 -32.67 91.54
C SER A 319 11.49 -31.99 92.50
N ALA A 320 12.70 -31.66 92.02
CA ALA A 320 13.66 -30.86 92.78
C ALA A 320 13.15 -29.42 92.87
N SER A 321 12.97 -28.89 94.08
CA SER A 321 12.55 -27.50 94.32
C SER A 321 13.70 -26.49 94.23
N HIS A 322 14.95 -26.95 94.25
CA HIS A 322 16.14 -26.09 94.19
C HIS A 322 17.34 -26.89 93.63
N MET A 323 18.05 -26.32 92.66
CA MET A 323 19.22 -26.94 92.01
C MET A 323 20.48 -26.22 92.46
N VAL A 324 21.49 -27.00 92.84
CA VAL A 324 22.79 -26.49 93.25
C VAL A 324 23.87 -27.12 92.39
N VAL A 325 24.83 -26.31 91.94
CA VAL A 325 25.87 -26.73 90.99
C VAL A 325 27.23 -26.76 91.68
N VAL A 326 27.92 -27.90 91.61
CA VAL A 326 29.32 -28.01 92.04
C VAL A 326 30.20 -28.12 90.81
N HIS A 327 31.09 -27.16 90.60
CA HIS A 327 32.00 -27.16 89.46
C HIS A 327 33.36 -27.73 89.85
N GLN A 328 33.87 -28.69 89.08
CA GLN A 328 35.27 -29.09 89.11
C GLN A 328 36.00 -28.24 88.05
N ILE A 329 36.84 -27.31 88.48
CA ILE A 329 37.63 -26.43 87.60
C ILE A 329 39.02 -27.02 87.42
#